data_AF-A0A0C9XT63-F1
#
_entry.id   AF-A0A0C9XT63-F1
#
_cell.length_a   1.000
_cell.length_b   1.000
_cell.length_c   1.000
_cell.angle_alpha   90.00
_cell.angle_beta   90.00
_cell.angle_gamma   90.00
#
_symmetry.space_group_name_H-M   'P 1'
#
loop_
_entity.id
_entity.type
_entity.pdbx_description
1 polymer ?
#
loop_
_entity_poly.entity_id
_entity_poly.type
_entity_poly.pdbx_seq_one_letter_code
_entity_poly.pdbx_strand_id
1 'polypeptide(L)'
;MDKNSFLTVYGKAHVRALTPENIKAAFKKTGVWPFNPNVVTAEMLAPSKDTSCEAHVPLPPDDPAIDVLATMLRKLAKIDEAEDEPISEAPIAGPSNTKQDVINEAIEGLSQTKLAHLISTTLTTSHDTMPTTLTHTISHPQPSPLLSIQPTTETEVLLLAALQESHKRNLLNEAYCVKAKGALQFQEEKKKKKKRQGTLPDGLPRVLTGDRFYEERVNFEKERRAEEREKENRKDLRAEWKAAKEKWQQAEDTRKVLKERETAKYEEALAVWKAANEGQGCGCGCGRGRGRGGGSAGQKPVMAAIPKRVPPPLLKDFLAGRTGTGLAEEEEGEHFTSDDDDESNSDDETTNSEDR
;
A
#
# COMPACT_ATOMS: atom_id res chain seq x y z
N MET A 1 77.93 31.87 -21.72
CA MET A 1 76.58 32.00 -22.31
C MET A 1 75.78 32.88 -21.38
N ASP A 2 75.53 34.13 -21.78
CA ASP A 2 74.75 35.04 -20.96
C ASP A 2 73.26 34.67 -21.02
N LYS A 3 72.57 34.85 -19.89
CA LYS A 3 71.15 34.51 -19.72
C LYS A 3 70.26 35.13 -20.81
N ASN A 4 70.61 36.34 -21.25
CA ASN A 4 69.90 37.05 -22.30
C ASN A 4 70.05 36.42 -23.69
N SER A 5 71.24 35.88 -24.00
CA SER A 5 71.47 35.17 -25.27
C SER A 5 70.67 33.86 -25.32
N PHE A 6 70.64 33.11 -24.20
CA PHE A 6 69.86 31.87 -24.09
C PHE A 6 68.35 32.12 -24.26
N LEU A 7 67.79 33.13 -23.58
CA LEU A 7 66.36 33.45 -23.69
C LEU A 7 65.97 33.85 -25.12
N THR A 8 66.85 34.53 -25.84
CA THR A 8 66.59 34.95 -27.22
C THR A 8 66.50 33.76 -28.17
N VAL A 9 67.38 32.77 -28.00
CA VAL A 9 67.37 31.53 -28.79
C VAL A 9 66.20 30.63 -28.38
N TYR A 10 65.98 30.46 -27.08
CA TYR A 10 64.90 29.65 -26.54
C TYR A 10 63.52 30.21 -26.92
N GLY A 11 63.30 31.52 -26.78
CA GLY A 11 62.02 32.15 -27.11
C GLY A 11 61.62 31.94 -28.57
N LYS A 12 62.57 32.08 -29.51
CA LYS A 12 62.33 31.81 -30.94
C LYS A 12 61.97 30.34 -31.21
N ALA A 13 62.63 29.41 -30.54
CA ALA A 13 62.32 27.99 -30.65
C ALA A 13 60.96 27.65 -30.04
N HIS A 14 60.63 28.24 -28.89
CA HIS A 14 59.38 28.01 -28.15
C HIS A 14 58.15 28.49 -28.94
N VAL A 15 58.22 29.69 -29.53
CA VAL A 15 57.14 30.21 -30.39
C VAL A 15 56.94 29.35 -31.63
N ARG A 16 58.01 28.82 -32.23
CA ARG A 16 57.92 27.90 -33.38
C ARG A 16 57.36 26.52 -33.00
N ALA A 17 57.56 26.07 -31.76
CA ALA A 17 57.07 24.79 -31.29
C ALA A 17 55.58 24.81 -30.92
N LEU A 18 55.04 25.97 -30.52
CA LEU A 18 53.63 26.17 -30.14
C LEU A 18 52.71 26.30 -31.37
N THR A 19 52.72 25.28 -32.24
CA THR A 19 51.76 25.18 -33.35
C THR A 19 50.46 24.47 -32.90
N PRO A 20 49.31 24.77 -33.52
CA PRO A 20 48.05 24.09 -33.22
C PRO A 20 48.16 22.56 -33.36
N GLU A 21 48.97 22.10 -34.33
CA GLU A 21 49.22 20.68 -34.59
C GLU A 21 50.00 20.02 -33.44
N ASN A 22 51.08 20.65 -32.97
CA ASN A 22 51.87 20.15 -31.85
C ASN A 22 51.06 20.16 -30.54
N ILE A 23 50.24 21.19 -30.33
CA ILE A 23 49.36 21.28 -29.17
C ILE A 23 48.34 20.13 -29.19
N LYS A 24 47.65 19.92 -30.32
CA LYS A 24 46.72 18.79 -30.49
C LYS A 24 47.40 17.43 -30.34
N ALA A 25 48.61 17.27 -30.87
CA ALA A 25 49.39 16.04 -30.73
C ALA A 25 49.82 15.76 -29.28
N ALA A 26 50.21 16.79 -28.53
CA ALA A 26 50.54 16.67 -27.11
C ALA A 26 49.32 16.23 -26.29
N PHE A 27 48.16 16.87 -26.47
CA PHE A 27 46.91 16.48 -25.83
C PHE A 27 46.46 15.05 -26.21
N LYS A 28 46.63 14.66 -27.47
CA LYS A 28 46.38 13.28 -27.92
C LYS A 28 47.31 12.26 -27.26
N LYS A 29 48.57 12.61 -26.99
CA LYS A 29 49.56 11.74 -26.32
C LYS A 29 49.34 11.65 -24.82
N THR A 30 48.93 12.74 -24.16
CA THR A 30 48.64 12.75 -22.72
C THR A 30 47.26 12.19 -22.38
N GLY A 31 46.42 11.91 -23.39
CA GLY A 31 45.05 11.44 -23.19
C GLY A 31 44.11 12.52 -22.64
N VAL A 32 44.59 13.75 -22.52
CA VAL A 32 43.81 14.90 -22.05
C VAL A 32 43.13 15.52 -23.27
N TRP A 33 41.94 15.05 -23.60
CA TRP A 33 41.14 15.65 -24.67
C TRP A 33 40.58 17.00 -24.21
N PRO A 34 40.66 18.09 -25.01
CA PRO A 34 40.00 19.35 -24.68
C PRO A 34 38.51 19.08 -24.44
N PHE A 35 38.02 19.43 -23.24
CA PHE A 35 36.64 19.21 -22.82
C PHE A 35 35.68 19.71 -23.90
N ASN A 36 35.01 18.79 -24.60
CA ASN A 36 33.99 19.12 -25.57
C ASN A 36 32.64 19.09 -24.84
N PRO A 37 32.04 20.25 -24.53
CA PRO A 37 30.80 20.31 -23.77
C PRO A 37 29.63 19.62 -24.48
N ASN A 38 29.73 19.36 -25.79
CA ASN A 38 28.70 18.68 -26.57
C ASN A 38 28.77 17.13 -26.46
N VAL A 39 29.81 16.58 -25.83
CA VAL A 39 29.96 15.12 -25.65
C VAL A 39 29.26 14.64 -24.39
N VAL A 40 29.18 15.49 -23.37
CA VAL A 40 28.45 15.21 -22.13
C VAL A 40 26.99 15.59 -22.35
N THR A 41 26.15 14.61 -22.75
CA THR A 41 24.72 14.85 -22.90
C THR A 41 24.06 15.06 -21.53
N ALA A 42 22.92 15.73 -21.49
CA ALA A 42 22.13 15.88 -20.27
C ALA A 42 21.75 14.52 -19.66
N GLU A 43 21.67 13.46 -20.47
CA GLU A 43 21.45 12.08 -20.00
C GLU A 43 22.68 11.49 -19.29
N MET A 44 23.90 11.81 -19.74
CA MET A 44 25.13 11.41 -19.06
C MET A 44 25.33 12.17 -17.73
N LEU A 45 24.71 13.34 -17.59
CA LEU A 45 24.63 14.12 -16.35
C LEU A 45 23.37 13.80 -15.54
N ALA A 46 22.51 12.90 -16.02
CA ALA A 46 21.34 12.53 -15.27
C ALA A 46 21.80 11.87 -13.96
N PRO A 47 21.24 12.28 -12.80
CA PRO A 47 21.48 11.59 -11.54
C PRO A 47 21.30 10.09 -11.72
N SER A 48 22.24 9.29 -11.19
CA SER A 48 22.11 7.84 -11.21
C SER A 48 20.75 7.45 -10.67
N LYS A 49 20.04 6.54 -11.36
CA LYS A 49 18.83 5.95 -10.82
C LYS A 49 19.21 5.23 -9.53
N ASP A 50 18.69 5.69 -8.40
CA ASP A 50 18.81 5.00 -7.12
C ASP A 50 18.16 3.61 -7.28
N THR A 51 18.96 2.58 -7.56
CA THR A 51 18.48 1.19 -7.62
C THR A 51 18.25 0.61 -6.23
N SER A 52 18.66 1.31 -5.16
CA SER A 52 18.43 0.90 -3.79
C SER A 52 17.36 1.77 -3.13
N CYS A 53 16.21 1.16 -2.88
CA CYS A 53 15.17 1.70 -2.00
C CYS A 53 15.38 1.28 -0.53
N GLU A 54 16.46 0.55 -0.25
CA GLU A 54 16.77 0.06 1.09
C GLU A 54 17.68 1.06 1.79
N ALA A 55 17.16 1.70 2.82
CA ALA A 55 17.97 2.44 3.76
C ALA A 55 18.65 1.44 4.70
N HIS A 56 19.98 1.46 4.70
CA HIS A 56 20.80 0.62 5.55
C HIS A 56 21.18 1.41 6.79
N VAL A 57 20.68 1.00 7.97
CA VAL A 57 21.14 1.55 9.24
C VAL A 57 22.60 1.12 9.45
N PRO A 58 23.53 2.00 9.86
CA PRO A 58 24.94 1.65 10.02
C PRO A 58 25.22 0.52 11.02
N LEU A 59 24.27 0.21 11.91
CA LEU A 59 24.34 -0.91 12.86
C LEU A 59 22.99 -1.66 12.90
N PRO A 60 22.99 -2.99 12.78
CA PRO A 60 21.81 -3.81 13.06
C PRO A 60 21.47 -3.76 14.56
N PRO A 61 20.19 -3.90 14.94
CA PRO A 61 19.81 -3.96 16.36
C PRO A 61 20.42 -5.18 17.06
N ASP A 62 20.81 -5.03 18.33
CA ASP A 62 21.55 -6.04 19.10
C ASP A 62 20.75 -7.34 19.40
N ASP A 63 19.43 -7.33 19.22
CA ASP A 63 18.56 -8.45 19.53
C ASP A 63 17.96 -9.08 18.25
N PRO A 64 18.26 -10.36 17.96
CA PRO A 64 17.73 -11.05 16.79
C PRO A 64 16.20 -11.12 16.76
N ALA A 65 15.52 -11.03 17.90
CA ALA A 65 14.06 -11.01 17.94
C ALA A 65 13.47 -9.71 17.35
N ILE A 66 14.17 -8.58 17.52
CA ILE A 66 13.75 -7.29 16.97
C ILE A 66 13.87 -7.31 15.45
N ASP A 67 14.90 -7.95 14.90
CA ASP A 67 15.07 -8.11 13.46
C ASP A 67 13.98 -8.99 12.83
N VAL A 68 13.61 -10.10 13.49
CA VAL A 68 12.50 -10.95 13.03
C VAL A 68 11.17 -10.18 13.04
N LEU A 69 10.90 -9.39 14.08
CA LEU A 69 9.69 -8.56 14.14
C LEU A 69 9.71 -7.41 13.11
N ALA A 70 10.84 -6.74 12.93
CA ALA A 70 11.00 -5.65 11.96
C ALA A 70 10.89 -6.15 10.52
N THR A 71 11.39 -7.36 10.23
CA THR A 71 11.21 -7.99 8.91
C THR A 71 9.76 -8.42 8.68
N MET A 72 9.08 -8.99 9.70
CA MET A 72 7.65 -9.30 9.64
C MET A 72 6.81 -8.04 9.36
N LEU A 73 6.99 -6.97 10.13
CA LEU A 73 6.24 -5.71 9.97
C LEU A 73 6.47 -5.08 8.59
N ARG A 74 7.70 -5.11 8.07
CA ARG A 74 8.00 -4.64 6.71
C ARG A 74 7.33 -5.50 5.64
N LYS A 75 7.31 -6.82 5.81
CA LYS A 75 6.63 -7.74 4.88
C LYS A 75 5.11 -7.54 4.91
N LEU A 76 4.52 -7.38 6.09
CA LEU A 76 3.08 -7.11 6.24
C LEU A 76 2.68 -5.75 5.67
N ALA A 77 3.47 -4.70 5.91
CA ALA A 77 3.22 -3.38 5.30
C ALA A 77 3.25 -3.45 3.76
N LYS A 78 4.16 -4.24 3.18
CA LYS A 78 4.18 -4.46 1.72
C LYS A 78 2.97 -5.24 1.20
N ILE A 79 2.39 -6.13 2.02
CA ILE A 79 1.17 -6.86 1.65
C ILE A 79 -0.06 -5.97 1.80
N ASP A 80 -0.14 -5.13 2.84
CA ASP A 80 -1.22 -4.15 3.00
C ASP A 80 -1.25 -3.16 1.83
N GLU A 81 -0.08 -2.65 1.41
CA GLU A 81 0.03 -1.80 0.22
C GLU A 81 -0.27 -2.56 -1.10
N ALA A 82 -0.08 -3.88 -1.13
CA ALA A 82 -0.42 -4.73 -2.28
C ALA A 82 -1.91 -5.15 -2.31
N GLU A 83 -2.62 -5.07 -1.18
CA GLU A 83 -4.06 -5.32 -1.10
C GLU A 83 -4.91 -4.10 -1.50
N ASP A 84 -4.32 -2.89 -1.51
CA ASP A 84 -4.95 -1.66 -2.00
C ASP A 84 -4.78 -1.43 -3.52
N GLU A 85 -4.02 -2.28 -4.22
CA GLU A 85 -3.92 -2.30 -5.70
C GLU A 85 -4.75 -3.47 -6.29
N PRO A 86 -5.60 -3.24 -7.31
CA PRO A 86 -6.36 -4.31 -7.94
C PRO A 86 -5.41 -5.18 -8.79
N ILE A 87 -5.31 -6.45 -8.39
CA ILE A 87 -4.50 -7.52 -8.98
C ILE A 87 -4.76 -7.65 -10.50
N SER A 88 -3.75 -7.37 -11.33
CA SER A 88 -3.65 -7.93 -12.70
C SER A 88 -2.57 -9.00 -12.77
N GLU A 89 -3.06 -10.23 -12.85
CA GLU A 89 -2.59 -11.39 -13.63
C GLU A 89 -1.17 -11.98 -13.55
N ALA A 90 -1.23 -13.31 -13.40
CA ALA A 90 -0.44 -14.36 -14.06
C ALA A 90 1.07 -14.51 -13.73
N PRO A 91 1.56 -15.77 -13.76
CA PRO A 91 2.38 -16.30 -12.68
C PRO A 91 3.87 -16.07 -12.93
N ILE A 92 4.42 -15.04 -12.28
CA ILE A 92 5.85 -15.02 -11.99
C ILE A 92 6.05 -15.93 -10.78
N ALA A 93 6.88 -16.95 -10.94
CA ALA A 93 7.24 -17.94 -9.93
C ALA A 93 8.02 -17.33 -8.75
N GLY A 94 7.35 -16.49 -7.96
CA GLY A 94 7.77 -16.05 -6.64
C GLY A 94 6.85 -16.66 -5.57
N PRO A 95 7.35 -16.93 -4.35
CA PRO A 95 6.50 -17.42 -3.29
C PRO A 95 5.45 -16.35 -2.95
N SER A 96 4.20 -16.63 -3.31
CA SER A 96 3.03 -15.84 -2.89
C SER A 96 2.86 -16.00 -1.39
N ASN A 97 3.62 -15.25 -0.60
CA ASN A 97 3.52 -15.28 0.86
C ASN A 97 2.22 -14.58 1.27
N THR A 98 1.24 -15.33 1.75
CA THR A 98 0.04 -14.75 2.37
C THR A 98 0.42 -14.04 3.68
N LYS A 99 -0.42 -13.12 4.19
CA LYS A 99 -0.19 -12.51 5.53
C LYS A 99 0.04 -13.57 6.60
N GLN A 100 -0.67 -14.69 6.49
CA GLN A 100 -0.54 -15.82 7.41
C GLN A 100 0.83 -16.51 7.29
N ASP A 101 1.37 -16.65 6.08
CA ASP A 101 2.70 -17.25 5.87
C ASP A 101 3.81 -16.36 6.44
N VAL A 102 3.69 -15.03 6.29
CA VAL A 102 4.63 -14.07 6.90
C VAL A 102 4.57 -14.12 8.42
N ILE A 103 3.38 -14.28 8.99
CA ILE A 103 3.19 -14.45 10.43
C ILE A 103 3.77 -15.78 10.90
N ASN A 104 3.54 -16.87 10.17
CA ASN A 104 4.08 -18.19 10.50
C ASN A 104 5.61 -18.23 10.41
N GLU A 105 6.20 -17.60 9.40
CA GLU A 105 7.66 -17.42 9.25
C GLU A 105 8.24 -16.62 10.42
N ALA A 106 7.56 -15.56 10.87
CA ALA A 106 7.97 -14.77 12.02
C ALA A 106 7.83 -15.56 13.34
N ILE A 107 6.78 -16.38 13.48
CA ILE A 107 6.56 -17.28 14.60
C ILE A 107 7.69 -18.32 14.68
N GLU A 108 8.06 -18.93 13.56
CA GLU A 108 9.20 -19.86 13.48
C GLU A 108 10.52 -19.16 13.79
N GLY A 109 10.75 -17.97 13.25
CA GLY A 109 11.94 -17.16 13.54
C GLY A 109 12.03 -16.80 15.02
N LEU A 110 10.93 -16.37 15.64
CA LEU A 110 10.87 -16.04 17.06
C LEU A 110 11.02 -17.27 17.96
N SER A 111 10.58 -18.45 17.52
CA SER A 111 10.79 -19.73 18.23
C SER A 111 12.27 -20.09 18.39
N GLN A 112 13.14 -19.54 17.53
CA GLN A 112 14.58 -19.71 17.58
C GLN A 112 15.28 -18.62 18.41
N THR A 113 14.53 -17.69 18.99
CA THR A 113 15.05 -16.59 19.82
C THR A 113 14.75 -16.78 21.30
N LYS A 114 15.29 -15.88 22.13
CA LYS A 114 15.00 -15.82 23.57
C LYS A 114 13.52 -15.59 23.89
N LEU A 115 12.70 -15.22 22.90
CA LEU A 115 11.26 -14.98 23.04
C LEU A 115 10.38 -16.19 22.69
N ALA A 116 10.96 -17.37 22.44
CA ALA A 116 10.21 -18.60 22.12
C ALA A 116 9.08 -18.91 23.13
N HIS A 117 9.29 -18.57 24.40
CA HIS A 117 8.32 -18.77 25.48
C HIS A 117 7.01 -17.98 25.31
N LEU A 118 7.01 -16.87 24.56
CA LEU A 118 5.82 -16.04 24.33
C LEU A 118 4.88 -16.66 23.30
N ILE A 119 5.37 -17.60 22.50
CA ILE A 119 4.67 -18.19 21.35
C ILE A 119 4.20 -19.61 21.64
N SER A 120 4.81 -20.27 22.63
CA SER A 120 4.38 -21.61 23.03
C SER A 120 2.97 -21.57 23.61
N THR A 121 2.03 -22.25 22.96
CA THR A 121 0.63 -22.37 23.39
C THR A 121 0.45 -23.33 24.57
N THR A 122 1.50 -24.02 24.99
CA THR A 122 1.46 -24.91 26.16
C THR A 122 1.61 -24.07 27.43
N LEU A 123 0.59 -24.07 28.29
CA LEU A 123 0.69 -23.53 29.64
C LEU A 123 1.87 -24.22 30.34
N THR A 124 2.93 -23.46 30.62
CA THR A 124 4.07 -23.96 31.38
C THR A 124 3.60 -24.35 32.77
N THR A 125 3.56 -25.65 33.02
CA THR A 125 3.27 -26.22 34.34
C THR A 125 4.53 -26.10 35.19
N SER A 126 4.41 -26.04 36.52
CA SER A 126 5.55 -25.91 37.45
C SER A 126 6.59 -27.04 37.38
N HIS A 127 6.37 -28.07 36.55
CA HIS A 127 7.26 -29.21 36.36
C HIS A 127 8.01 -29.23 35.03
N ASP A 128 7.83 -28.23 34.15
CA ASP A 128 8.57 -28.20 32.89
C ASP A 128 10.04 -27.85 33.12
N THR A 129 10.93 -28.74 32.65
CA THR A 129 12.37 -28.49 32.66
C THR A 129 12.71 -27.38 31.67
N MET A 130 13.45 -26.36 32.14
CA MET A 130 13.89 -25.21 31.35
C MET A 130 14.49 -25.68 30.01
N PRO A 131 13.93 -25.31 28.84
CA PRO A 131 14.44 -25.76 27.57
C PRO A 131 15.85 -25.23 27.34
N THR A 132 16.81 -26.14 27.18
CA THR A 132 18.19 -25.84 26.82
C THR A 132 18.25 -25.51 25.33
N THR A 133 18.15 -24.22 25.02
CA THR A 133 18.38 -23.70 23.66
C THR A 133 19.81 -24.01 23.23
N LEU A 134 19.97 -24.80 22.15
CA LEU A 134 21.23 -24.92 21.42
C LEU A 134 21.43 -23.65 20.61
N THR A 135 22.26 -22.72 21.12
CA THR A 135 22.68 -21.53 20.39
C THR A 135 23.72 -21.92 19.35
N HIS A 136 23.38 -21.82 18.07
CA HIS A 136 24.41 -21.78 17.03
C HIS A 136 25.04 -20.38 17.03
N THR A 137 26.33 -20.29 17.34
CA THR A 137 27.09 -19.04 17.29
C THR A 137 27.28 -18.62 15.84
N ILE A 138 26.39 -17.80 15.32
CA ILE A 138 26.65 -17.04 14.11
C ILE A 138 27.64 -15.94 14.50
N SER A 139 28.81 -15.94 13.86
CA SER A 139 29.82 -14.90 14.07
C SER A 139 29.32 -13.61 13.43
N HIS A 140 28.70 -12.75 14.24
CA HIS A 140 28.35 -11.39 13.85
C HIS A 140 29.54 -10.47 14.12
N PRO A 141 29.88 -9.52 13.21
CA PRO A 141 30.75 -8.42 13.56
C PRO A 141 30.08 -7.65 14.71
N GLN A 142 30.74 -7.60 15.85
CA GLN A 142 30.20 -7.01 17.06
C GLN A 142 29.79 -5.55 16.79
N PRO A 143 28.52 -5.18 17.01
CA PRO A 143 28.14 -3.77 17.05
C PRO A 143 29.01 -3.10 18.10
N SER A 144 29.57 -1.95 17.74
CA SER A 144 30.50 -1.26 18.63
C SER A 144 29.78 -0.96 19.95
N PRO A 145 30.36 -1.29 21.12
CA PRO A 145 29.72 -1.16 22.43
C PRO A 145 29.51 0.30 22.89
N LEU A 146 29.50 1.26 21.97
CA LEU A 146 29.49 2.70 22.23
C LEU A 146 28.23 3.17 22.96
N LEU A 147 27.09 2.49 22.76
CA LEU A 147 25.82 2.82 23.41
C LEU A 147 25.62 2.12 24.76
N SER A 148 26.47 1.14 25.09
CA SER A 148 26.41 0.37 26.35
C SER A 148 27.44 0.83 27.39
N ILE A 149 28.20 1.88 27.09
CA ILE A 149 29.16 2.48 28.03
C ILE A 149 28.36 3.08 29.19
N GLN A 150 28.65 2.64 30.42
CA GLN A 150 28.16 3.32 31.61
C GLN A 150 28.91 4.65 31.76
N PRO A 151 28.26 5.80 31.59
CA PRO A 151 28.93 7.08 31.70
C PRO A 151 29.39 7.30 33.14
N THR A 152 30.66 7.66 33.29
CA THR A 152 31.27 7.96 34.60
C THR A 152 31.35 9.46 34.85
N THR A 153 31.30 10.27 33.79
CA THR A 153 31.41 11.73 33.84
C THR A 153 30.18 12.44 33.25
N GLU A 154 29.88 13.64 33.73
CA GLU A 154 28.74 14.44 33.26
C GLU A 154 28.81 14.76 31.75
N THR A 155 30.02 14.93 31.21
CA THR A 155 30.24 15.15 29.78
C THR A 155 29.93 13.92 28.93
N GLU A 156 30.20 12.71 29.45
CA GLU A 156 29.83 11.46 28.78
C GLU A 156 28.32 11.27 28.74
N VAL A 157 27.60 11.64 29.81
CA VAL A 157 26.13 11.62 29.83
C VAL A 157 25.56 12.53 28.75
N LEU A 158 26.09 13.76 28.63
CA LEU A 158 25.63 14.72 27.63
C LEU A 158 25.94 14.26 26.20
N LEU A 159 27.11 13.67 25.98
CA LEU A 159 27.50 13.12 24.68
C LEU A 159 26.62 11.92 24.27
N LEU A 160 26.32 11.01 25.20
CA LEU A 160 25.42 9.88 24.95
C LEU A 160 23.99 10.36 24.64
N ALA A 161 23.50 11.38 25.35
CA ALA A 161 22.19 11.97 25.06
C ALA A 161 22.13 12.59 23.65
N ALA A 162 23.15 13.35 23.26
CA ALA A 162 23.26 13.92 21.92
C ALA A 162 23.37 12.84 20.83
N LEU A 163 24.12 11.76 21.10
CA LEU A 163 24.25 10.63 20.19
C LEU A 163 22.91 9.91 19.99
N GLN A 164 22.16 9.64 21.07
CA GLN A 164 20.82 9.06 21.01
C GLN A 164 19.82 9.95 20.27
N GLU A 165 19.87 11.26 20.50
CA GLU A 165 19.03 12.22 19.77
C GLU A 165 19.34 12.24 18.27
N SER A 166 20.63 12.20 17.90
CA SER A 166 21.04 12.11 16.49
C SER A 166 20.55 10.82 15.83
N HIS A 167 20.59 9.70 16.55
CA HIS A 167 20.13 8.41 16.04
C HIS A 167 18.62 8.42 15.78
N LYS A 168 17.83 8.98 16.71
CA LYS A 168 16.38 9.16 16.54
C LYS A 168 16.07 10.05 15.33
N ARG A 169 16.80 11.17 15.15
CA ARG A 169 16.64 12.06 13.99
C ARG A 169 16.93 11.35 12.68
N ASN A 170 17.98 10.51 12.64
CA ASN A 170 18.33 9.74 11.44
C ASN A 170 17.23 8.74 11.07
N LEU A 171 16.65 8.05 12.05
CA LEU A 171 15.54 7.12 11.82
C LEU A 171 14.28 7.81 11.27
N LEU A 172 13.95 9.01 11.78
CA LEU A 172 12.85 9.80 11.22
C LEU A 172 13.15 10.27 9.80
N ASN A 173 14.38 10.70 9.53
CA ASN A 173 14.79 11.16 8.21
C ASN A 173 14.74 10.00 7.18
N GLU A 174 15.09 8.79 7.60
CA GLU A 174 14.95 7.58 6.78
C GLU A 174 13.48 7.32 6.41
N ALA A 175 12.58 7.29 7.39
CA ALA A 175 11.15 7.08 7.15
C ALA A 175 10.57 8.17 6.22
N TYR A 176 11.01 9.41 6.38
CA TYR A 176 10.63 10.51 5.49
C TYR A 176 11.16 10.30 4.06
N CYS A 177 12.44 9.97 3.90
CA CYS A 177 13.04 9.70 2.59
C CYS A 177 12.35 8.55 1.87
N VAL A 178 11.97 7.47 2.56
CA VAL A 178 11.23 6.35 1.96
C VAL A 178 9.88 6.82 1.41
N LYS A 179 9.11 7.56 2.21
CA LYS A 179 7.81 8.11 1.76
C LYS A 179 7.95 9.06 0.58
N ALA A 180 8.94 9.96 0.63
CA ALA A 180 9.20 10.92 -0.44
C ALA A 180 9.61 10.22 -1.75
N LYS A 181 10.48 9.20 -1.67
CA LYS A 181 10.88 8.39 -2.84
C LYS A 181 9.69 7.62 -3.43
N GLY A 182 8.86 7.00 -2.59
CA GLY A 182 7.65 6.30 -3.04
C GLY A 182 6.66 7.23 -3.76
N ALA A 183 6.41 8.41 -3.21
CA ALA A 183 5.55 9.41 -3.84
C ALA A 183 6.09 9.89 -5.20
N LEU A 184 7.41 10.11 -5.31
CA LEU A 184 8.06 10.47 -6.57
C LEU A 184 7.94 9.35 -7.61
N GLN A 185 8.18 8.10 -7.23
CA GLN A 185 8.06 6.95 -8.13
C GLN A 185 6.62 6.84 -8.69
N PHE A 186 5.61 6.95 -7.84
CA PHE A 186 4.21 6.92 -8.27
C PHE A 186 3.88 8.04 -9.27
N GLN A 187 4.36 9.26 -9.02
CA GLN A 187 4.19 10.36 -9.96
C GLN A 187 4.90 10.12 -11.29
N GLU A 188 6.12 9.56 -11.27
CA GLU A 188 6.85 9.21 -12.49
C GLU A 188 6.15 8.13 -13.30
N GLU A 189 5.63 7.09 -12.66
CA GLU A 189 4.89 6.01 -13.30
C GLU A 189 3.58 6.52 -13.93
N LYS A 190 2.84 7.38 -13.21
CA LYS A 190 1.67 8.09 -13.77
C LYS A 190 2.04 8.94 -14.99
N LYS A 191 3.17 9.67 -14.93
CA LYS A 191 3.66 10.46 -16.08
C LYS A 191 4.11 9.58 -17.24
N LYS A 192 4.70 8.41 -17.00
CA LYS A 192 5.08 7.44 -18.04
C LYS A 192 3.85 6.85 -18.73
N LYS A 193 2.80 6.48 -17.99
CA LYS A 193 1.53 5.99 -18.57
C LYS A 193 0.93 7.02 -19.55
N LYS A 194 0.86 8.31 -19.15
CA LYS A 194 0.36 9.39 -20.03
C LYS A 194 1.18 9.57 -21.32
N LYS A 195 2.51 9.40 -21.27
CA LYS A 195 3.38 9.53 -22.47
C LYS A 195 3.23 8.38 -23.47
N ARG A 196 2.90 7.17 -23.00
CA ARG A 196 2.69 5.99 -23.87
C ARG A 196 1.42 6.11 -24.70
N GLN A 197 0.41 6.85 -24.24
CA GLN A 197 -0.90 6.96 -24.88
C GLN A 197 -0.90 7.70 -26.25
N GLY A 198 0.18 8.42 -26.60
CA GLY A 198 0.27 9.18 -27.87
C GLY A 198 1.44 8.81 -28.79
N THR A 199 2.37 7.97 -28.33
CA THR A 199 3.62 7.68 -29.06
C THR A 199 3.51 6.34 -29.77
N LEU A 200 4.14 6.22 -30.95
CA LEU A 200 4.36 4.93 -31.61
C LEU A 200 4.87 3.89 -30.58
N PRO A 201 4.32 2.66 -30.56
CA PRO A 201 4.56 1.69 -29.50
C PRO A 201 6.06 1.42 -29.25
N ASP A 202 6.87 1.50 -30.30
CA ASP A 202 8.31 1.20 -30.23
C ASP A 202 9.20 2.45 -30.04
N GLY A 203 8.66 3.67 -30.20
CA GLY A 203 9.45 4.91 -30.20
C GLY A 203 10.47 5.04 -31.35
N LEU A 204 10.51 4.07 -32.28
CA LEU A 204 11.35 4.12 -33.48
C LEU A 204 10.70 4.95 -34.61
N PRO A 205 11.52 5.62 -35.44
CA PRO A 205 11.01 6.29 -36.63
C PRO A 205 10.42 5.26 -37.61
N ARG A 206 9.12 5.39 -37.90
CA ARG A 206 8.41 4.57 -38.89
C ARG A 206 7.98 5.40 -40.08
N VAL A 207 7.94 4.76 -41.25
CA VAL A 207 7.42 5.37 -42.49
C VAL A 207 5.90 5.50 -42.37
N LEU A 208 5.42 6.73 -42.25
CA LEU A 208 4.00 7.07 -42.08
C LEU A 208 3.13 6.68 -43.28
N THR A 209 3.73 6.50 -44.46
CA THR A 209 3.04 6.19 -45.73
C THR A 209 2.89 4.69 -45.98
N GLY A 210 3.41 3.81 -45.11
CA GLY A 210 3.30 2.36 -45.30
C GLY A 210 1.96 1.82 -44.84
N ASP A 211 1.36 0.89 -45.61
CA ASP A 211 0.07 0.26 -45.29
C ASP A 211 0.05 -0.38 -43.89
N ARG A 212 1.17 -0.95 -43.45
CA ARG A 212 1.33 -1.54 -42.10
C ARG A 212 1.13 -0.52 -40.97
N PHE A 213 1.58 0.72 -41.16
CA PHE A 213 1.38 1.78 -40.16
C PHE A 213 -0.09 2.20 -40.08
N TYR A 214 -0.79 2.23 -41.23
CA TYR A 214 -2.21 2.53 -41.27
C TYR A 214 -3.04 1.45 -40.56
N GLU A 215 -2.77 0.17 -40.83
CA GLU A 215 -3.45 -0.96 -40.17
C GLU A 215 -3.24 -0.94 -38.64
N GLU A 216 -2.01 -0.68 -38.19
CA GLU A 216 -1.68 -0.59 -36.76
C GLU A 216 -2.40 0.58 -36.09
N ARG A 217 -2.48 1.75 -36.74
CA ARG A 217 -3.26 2.89 -36.24
C ARG A 217 -4.77 2.63 -36.20
N VAL A 218 -5.30 1.91 -37.19
CA VAL A 218 -6.71 1.51 -37.21
C VAL A 218 -7.02 0.52 -36.10
N ASN A 219 -6.13 -0.43 -35.82
CA ASN A 219 -6.29 -1.38 -34.72
C ASN A 219 -6.21 -0.68 -33.35
N PHE A 220 -5.24 0.21 -33.17
CA PHE A 220 -5.12 1.02 -31.95
C PHE A 220 -6.38 1.86 -31.66
N GLU A 221 -6.98 2.47 -32.69
CA GLU A 221 -8.22 3.24 -32.54
C GLU A 221 -9.44 2.34 -32.25
N LYS A 222 -9.48 1.13 -32.82
CA LYS A 222 -10.52 0.13 -32.50
C LYS A 222 -10.40 -0.36 -31.06
N GLU A 223 -9.19 -0.64 -30.60
CA GLU A 223 -8.88 -1.01 -29.22
C GLU A 223 -9.31 0.10 -28.26
N ARG A 224 -8.93 1.37 -28.52
CA ARG A 224 -9.36 2.51 -27.71
C ARG A 224 -10.88 2.62 -27.61
N ARG A 225 -11.59 2.47 -28.73
CA ARG A 225 -13.07 2.48 -28.73
C ARG A 225 -13.70 1.24 -28.06
N ALA A 226 -13.00 0.11 -28.01
CA ALA A 226 -13.46 -1.05 -27.27
C ALA A 226 -13.31 -0.81 -25.76
N GLU A 227 -12.15 -0.30 -25.34
CA GLU A 227 -11.82 0.06 -23.97
C GLU A 227 -12.76 1.15 -23.41
N GLU A 228 -13.05 2.20 -24.19
CA GLU A 228 -14.03 3.24 -23.83
C GLU A 228 -15.43 2.64 -23.62
N ARG A 229 -15.88 1.73 -24.50
CA ARG A 229 -17.17 1.04 -24.34
C ARG A 229 -17.18 0.10 -23.14
N GLU A 230 -16.07 -0.56 -22.82
CA GLU A 230 -15.97 -1.36 -21.60
C GLU A 230 -16.06 -0.50 -20.35
N LYS A 231 -15.40 0.67 -20.34
CA LYS A 231 -15.51 1.65 -19.26
C LYS A 231 -16.95 2.12 -19.09
N GLU A 232 -17.66 2.43 -20.17
CA GLU A 232 -19.09 2.76 -20.14
C GLU A 232 -19.93 1.61 -19.59
N ASN A 233 -19.77 0.38 -20.10
CA ASN A 233 -20.48 -0.79 -19.59
C ASN A 233 -20.21 -1.01 -18.09
N ARG A 234 -18.97 -0.82 -17.62
CA ARG A 234 -18.62 -0.93 -16.19
C ARG A 234 -19.31 0.17 -15.36
N LYS A 235 -19.43 1.39 -15.89
CA LYS A 235 -20.17 2.49 -15.23
C LYS A 235 -21.66 2.16 -15.14
N ASP A 236 -22.26 1.66 -16.22
CA ASP A 236 -23.67 1.26 -16.26
C ASP A 236 -23.95 0.14 -15.27
N LEU A 237 -23.11 -0.91 -15.22
CA LEU A 237 -23.23 -2.00 -14.25
C LEU A 237 -23.11 -1.52 -12.79
N ARG A 238 -22.23 -0.55 -12.53
CA ARG A 238 -22.12 0.07 -11.19
C ARG A 238 -23.36 0.89 -10.85
N ALA A 239 -23.95 1.58 -11.83
CA ALA A 239 -25.20 2.32 -11.64
C ALA A 239 -26.38 1.36 -11.34
N GLU A 240 -26.47 0.25 -12.07
CA GLU A 240 -27.46 -0.81 -11.81
C GLU A 240 -27.30 -1.43 -10.42
N TRP A 241 -26.07 -1.76 -10.03
CA TRP A 241 -25.79 -2.26 -8.69
C TRP A 241 -26.17 -1.25 -7.61
N LYS A 242 -25.84 0.04 -7.80
CA LYS A 242 -26.21 1.11 -6.86
C LYS A 242 -27.73 1.22 -6.71
N ALA A 243 -28.46 1.19 -7.82
CA ALA A 243 -29.93 1.21 -7.81
C ALA A 243 -30.52 -0.04 -7.14
N ALA A 244 -29.95 -1.23 -7.38
CA ALA A 244 -30.38 -2.46 -6.72
C ALA A 244 -30.13 -2.44 -5.21
N LYS A 245 -28.98 -1.89 -4.80
CA LYS A 245 -28.62 -1.72 -3.39
C LYS A 245 -29.55 -0.74 -2.67
N GLU A 246 -29.93 0.34 -3.34
CA GLU A 246 -30.91 1.29 -2.80
C GLU A 246 -32.29 0.65 -2.62
N LYS A 247 -32.77 -0.11 -3.61
CA LYS A 247 -34.03 -0.87 -3.49
C LYS A 247 -33.98 -1.88 -2.33
N TRP A 248 -32.86 -2.58 -2.17
CA TRP A 248 -32.65 -3.50 -1.05
C TRP A 248 -32.67 -2.77 0.30
N GLN A 249 -32.05 -1.60 0.38
CA GLN A 249 -32.03 -0.78 1.58
C GLN A 249 -33.45 -0.32 1.98
N GLN A 250 -34.25 0.16 1.02
CA GLN A 250 -35.65 0.51 1.24
C GLN A 250 -36.49 -0.67 1.73
N ALA A 251 -36.28 -1.86 1.17
CA ALA A 251 -36.94 -3.09 1.62
C ALA A 251 -36.52 -3.49 3.05
N GLU A 252 -35.24 -3.29 3.41
CA GLU A 252 -34.74 -3.61 4.74
C GLU A 252 -35.26 -2.62 5.79
N ASP A 253 -35.38 -1.34 5.45
CA ASP A 253 -35.89 -0.31 6.35
C ASP A 253 -37.40 -0.45 6.57
N THR A 254 -38.18 -0.76 5.51
CA THR A 254 -39.61 -1.10 5.67
C THR A 254 -39.80 -2.36 6.53
N ARG A 255 -38.95 -3.38 6.37
CA ARG A 255 -38.96 -4.59 7.22
C ARG A 255 -38.68 -4.27 8.69
N LYS A 256 -37.72 -3.39 8.99
CA LYS A 256 -37.42 -2.95 10.36
C LYS A 256 -38.63 -2.26 10.99
N VAL A 257 -39.27 -1.33 10.27
CA VAL A 257 -40.47 -0.62 10.76
C VAL A 257 -41.63 -1.60 11.04
N LEU A 258 -41.86 -2.59 10.17
CA LEU A 258 -42.88 -3.62 10.41
C LEU A 258 -42.55 -4.46 11.63
N LYS A 259 -41.28 -4.88 11.78
CA LYS A 259 -40.81 -5.62 12.94
C LYS A 259 -41.03 -4.83 14.23
N GLU A 260 -40.64 -3.55 14.26
CA GLU A 260 -40.84 -2.66 15.43
C GLU A 260 -42.32 -2.52 15.79
N ARG A 261 -43.19 -2.37 14.79
CA ARG A 261 -44.64 -2.30 15.00
C ARG A 261 -45.20 -3.60 15.58
N GLU A 262 -44.75 -4.76 15.08
CA GLU A 262 -45.19 -6.06 15.58
C GLU A 262 -44.65 -6.35 16.98
N THR A 263 -43.40 -5.97 17.27
CA THR A 263 -42.84 -6.09 18.62
C THR A 263 -43.58 -5.20 19.61
N ALA A 264 -43.92 -3.96 19.24
CA ALA A 264 -44.71 -3.07 20.08
C ALA A 264 -46.10 -3.65 20.39
N LYS A 265 -46.82 -4.15 19.38
CA LYS A 265 -48.12 -4.84 19.59
C LYS A 265 -47.99 -6.06 20.49
N TYR A 266 -46.92 -6.84 20.32
CA TYR A 266 -46.65 -8.00 21.16
C TYR A 266 -46.34 -7.59 22.60
N GLU A 267 -45.56 -6.52 22.81
CA GLU A 267 -45.25 -5.98 24.13
C GLU A 267 -46.50 -5.44 24.84
N GLU A 268 -47.37 -4.72 24.14
CA GLU A 268 -48.67 -4.28 24.65
C GLU A 268 -49.54 -5.49 25.05
N ALA A 269 -49.66 -6.49 24.18
CA ALA A 269 -50.40 -7.71 24.47
C ALA A 269 -49.81 -8.48 25.65
N LEU A 270 -48.48 -8.51 25.76
CA LEU A 270 -47.76 -9.15 26.86
C LEU A 270 -47.96 -8.38 28.17
N ALA A 271 -48.02 -7.05 28.14
CA ALA A 271 -48.31 -6.21 29.30
C ALA A 271 -49.75 -6.44 29.80
N VAL A 272 -50.74 -6.48 28.91
CA VAL A 272 -52.14 -6.81 29.24
C VAL A 272 -52.24 -8.22 29.84
N TRP A 273 -51.56 -9.20 29.22
CA TRP A 273 -51.54 -10.57 29.74
C TRP A 273 -50.89 -10.66 31.12
N LYS A 274 -49.76 -9.97 31.34
CA LYS A 274 -49.08 -9.92 32.65
C LYS A 274 -49.98 -9.29 33.71
N ALA A 275 -50.59 -8.15 33.43
CA ALA A 275 -51.50 -7.48 34.34
C ALA A 275 -52.73 -8.34 34.70
N ALA A 276 -53.28 -9.08 33.73
CA ALA A 276 -54.39 -10.01 33.97
C ALA A 276 -53.99 -11.21 34.85
N ASN A 277 -52.72 -11.66 34.77
CA ASN A 277 -52.19 -12.74 35.60
C ASN A 277 -51.72 -12.28 36.99
N GLU A 278 -51.38 -11.01 37.18
CA GLU A 278 -50.90 -10.46 38.47
C GLU A 278 -52.01 -10.42 39.54
N GLY A 279 -53.27 -10.29 39.12
CA GLY A 279 -54.45 -10.40 39.99
C GLY A 279 -54.91 -11.84 40.26
N GLN A 280 -54.45 -12.82 39.47
CA GLN A 280 -54.62 -14.24 39.76
C GLN A 280 -53.48 -14.69 40.66
N GLY A 281 -53.59 -14.35 41.95
CA GLY A 281 -52.74 -14.91 42.99
C GLY A 281 -52.69 -16.43 42.84
N CYS A 282 -51.57 -16.93 42.32
CA CYS A 282 -51.18 -18.32 42.47
C CYS A 282 -50.87 -18.52 43.95
N GLY A 283 -51.93 -18.73 44.73
CA GLY A 283 -51.84 -19.32 46.05
C GLY A 283 -51.10 -20.64 45.92
N CYS A 284 -49.98 -20.72 46.64
CA CYS A 284 -49.19 -21.91 46.84
C CYS A 284 -50.08 -23.13 47.13
N GLY A 285 -49.83 -24.27 46.49
CA GLY A 285 -50.65 -25.46 46.74
C GLY A 285 -50.09 -26.74 46.14
N CYS A 286 -49.19 -27.35 46.88
CA CYS A 286 -48.94 -28.79 46.89
C CYS A 286 -50.21 -29.63 46.60
N GLY A 287 -50.14 -30.53 45.61
CA GLY A 287 -51.23 -31.48 45.38
C GLY A 287 -51.06 -32.30 44.10
N ARG A 288 -50.43 -33.47 44.22
CA ARG A 288 -50.53 -34.54 43.22
C ARG A 288 -51.97 -35.05 43.21
N GLY A 289 -52.83 -34.48 42.37
CA GLY A 289 -54.22 -34.89 42.22
C GLY A 289 -54.60 -34.93 40.74
N ARG A 290 -54.68 -36.15 40.18
CA ARG A 290 -55.28 -36.37 38.85
C ARG A 290 -56.77 -36.04 38.95
N GLY A 291 -57.23 -35.00 38.28
CA GLY A 291 -58.66 -34.75 38.16
C GLY A 291 -59.05 -33.32 37.81
N ARG A 292 -59.30 -33.10 36.51
CA ARG A 292 -60.23 -32.15 35.89
C ARG A 292 -60.56 -30.85 36.63
N GLY A 293 -60.13 -29.75 35.99
CA GLY A 293 -60.65 -28.40 36.23
C GLY A 293 -59.57 -27.34 36.03
N GLY A 294 -58.79 -27.45 34.95
CA GLY A 294 -57.74 -26.47 34.64
C GLY A 294 -58.37 -25.12 34.38
N GLY A 295 -58.36 -24.25 35.39
CA GLY A 295 -58.66 -22.84 35.23
C GLY A 295 -57.81 -22.32 34.08
N SER A 296 -58.47 -21.78 33.06
CA SER A 296 -57.85 -21.27 31.84
C SER A 296 -56.99 -20.05 32.18
N ALA A 297 -55.76 -20.27 32.65
CA ALA A 297 -54.72 -19.27 32.56
C ALA A 297 -54.60 -18.91 31.07
N GLY A 298 -54.93 -17.66 30.73
CA GLY A 298 -55.00 -17.21 29.34
C GLY A 298 -53.71 -17.57 28.60
N GLN A 299 -53.81 -18.03 27.36
CA GLN A 299 -52.64 -18.37 26.55
C GLN A 299 -51.74 -17.14 26.41
N LYS A 300 -50.43 -17.32 26.61
CA LYS A 300 -49.44 -16.25 26.40
C LYS A 300 -49.52 -15.80 24.94
N PRO A 301 -49.50 -14.48 24.66
CA PRO A 301 -49.46 -14.00 23.29
C PRO A 301 -48.27 -14.61 22.53
N VAL A 302 -48.43 -14.81 21.23
CA VAL A 302 -47.38 -15.28 20.31
C VAL A 302 -47.10 -14.16 19.31
N MET A 303 -45.83 -13.90 19.03
CA MET A 303 -45.42 -12.88 18.07
C MET A 303 -45.81 -13.29 16.65
N ALA A 304 -46.22 -12.32 15.82
CA ALA A 304 -46.49 -12.56 14.42
C ALA A 304 -45.21 -12.98 13.64
N ALA A 305 -45.40 -13.65 12.51
CA ALA A 305 -44.30 -14.15 11.69
C ALA A 305 -43.68 -13.02 10.86
N ILE A 306 -42.54 -12.48 11.31
CA ILE A 306 -41.78 -11.45 10.60
C ILE A 306 -41.14 -12.05 9.33
N PRO A 307 -41.18 -11.37 8.17
CA PRO A 307 -40.52 -11.84 6.95
C PRO A 307 -39.00 -11.97 7.13
N LYS A 308 -38.43 -13.02 6.50
CA LYS A 308 -36.99 -13.31 6.52
C LYS A 308 -36.19 -12.23 5.81
N ARG A 309 -34.98 -11.96 6.31
CA ARG A 309 -34.04 -11.01 5.70
C ARG A 309 -33.53 -11.55 4.37
N VAL A 310 -33.56 -10.70 3.32
CA VAL A 310 -32.94 -10.99 2.03
C VAL A 310 -31.48 -10.53 2.06
N PRO A 311 -30.50 -11.30 1.54
CA PRO A 311 -29.10 -10.88 1.49
C PRO A 311 -28.91 -9.65 0.58
N PRO A 312 -27.92 -8.79 0.85
CA PRO A 312 -27.63 -7.63 0.03
C PRO A 312 -27.08 -8.02 -1.35
N PRO A 313 -27.37 -7.23 -2.41
CA PRO A 313 -26.81 -7.47 -3.73
C PRO A 313 -25.30 -7.24 -3.76
N LEU A 314 -24.53 -8.19 -4.29
CA LEU A 314 -23.08 -8.08 -4.45
C LEU A 314 -22.74 -7.52 -5.83
N LEU A 315 -21.68 -6.71 -5.93
CA LEU A 315 -21.24 -6.14 -7.21
C LEU A 315 -20.80 -7.24 -8.21
N LYS A 316 -20.28 -8.36 -7.71
CA LYS A 316 -19.86 -9.51 -8.51
C LYS A 316 -21.02 -10.13 -9.31
N ASP A 317 -22.24 -10.10 -8.78
CA ASP A 317 -23.41 -10.69 -9.43
C ASP A 317 -23.81 -9.92 -10.69
N PHE A 318 -23.52 -8.62 -10.74
CA PHE A 318 -23.77 -7.75 -11.88
C PHE A 318 -22.66 -7.87 -12.94
N LEU A 319 -21.42 -8.13 -12.52
CA LEU A 319 -20.30 -8.36 -13.42
C LEU A 319 -20.34 -9.77 -14.06
N ALA A 320 -20.74 -10.80 -13.30
CA ALA A 320 -20.80 -12.18 -13.77
C ALA A 320 -22.02 -12.50 -14.66
N GLY A 321 -23.07 -11.68 -14.61
CA GLY A 321 -24.31 -11.91 -15.38
C GLY A 321 -24.19 -11.72 -16.90
N ARG A 322 -23.10 -11.12 -17.39
CA ARG A 322 -22.90 -10.83 -18.82
C ARG A 322 -21.80 -11.66 -19.49
N THR A 323 -20.96 -12.35 -18.72
CA THR A 323 -19.95 -13.30 -19.21
C THR A 323 -20.56 -14.69 -19.46
N GLY A 324 -21.69 -14.72 -20.16
CA GLY A 324 -22.38 -15.94 -20.59
C GLY A 324 -21.80 -16.52 -21.88
N THR A 325 -20.48 -16.70 -21.97
CA THR A 325 -19.80 -17.58 -22.93
C THR A 325 -18.41 -17.84 -22.41
N GLY A 326 -18.14 -19.11 -22.06
CA GLY A 326 -16.83 -19.53 -21.60
C GLY A 326 -15.78 -19.30 -22.68
N LEU A 327 -14.89 -18.35 -22.41
CA LEU A 327 -13.51 -18.33 -22.84
C LEU A 327 -12.77 -17.53 -21.76
N ALA A 328 -11.89 -18.23 -21.06
CA ALA A 328 -10.90 -17.62 -20.20
C ALA A 328 -9.94 -16.83 -21.09
N GLU A 329 -9.76 -15.55 -20.81
CA GLU A 329 -8.64 -14.69 -21.21
C GLU A 329 -8.82 -13.36 -20.45
N GLU A 330 -7.98 -13.14 -19.44
CA GLU A 330 -6.95 -12.10 -19.43
C GLU A 330 -7.50 -10.70 -19.05
N GLU A 331 -7.63 -10.46 -17.73
CA GLU A 331 -8.10 -9.24 -17.07
C GLU A 331 -6.93 -8.27 -16.76
N GLU A 332 -6.62 -7.39 -17.72
CA GLU A 332 -5.76 -6.22 -17.49
C GLU A 332 -6.36 -5.30 -16.41
N GLY A 333 -5.64 -5.16 -15.30
CA GLY A 333 -5.99 -4.32 -14.16
C GLY A 333 -5.72 -2.85 -14.45
N GLU A 334 -6.76 -2.13 -14.87
CA GLU A 334 -6.79 -0.68 -14.83
C GLU A 334 -7.04 -0.19 -13.40
N HIS A 335 -5.95 0.23 -12.75
CA HIS A 335 -5.90 1.05 -11.54
C HIS A 335 -6.78 2.32 -11.67
N PHE A 336 -7.91 2.30 -10.96
CA PHE A 336 -8.90 3.38 -10.86
C PHE A 336 -8.33 4.52 -10.01
N THR A 337 -7.91 5.61 -10.63
CA THR A 337 -7.69 6.87 -9.90
C THR A 337 -9.02 7.57 -9.74
N SER A 338 -9.43 7.82 -8.49
CA SER A 338 -10.50 8.75 -8.14
C SER A 338 -10.10 10.14 -8.64
N ASP A 339 -10.55 10.51 -9.83
CA ASP A 339 -10.62 11.92 -10.23
C ASP A 339 -11.85 12.49 -9.52
N ASP A 340 -11.63 12.94 -8.28
CA ASP A 340 -12.53 13.87 -7.61
C ASP A 340 -12.33 15.23 -8.30
N ASP A 341 -13.19 15.50 -9.28
CA ASP A 341 -13.40 16.82 -9.86
C ASP A 341 -13.99 17.75 -8.79
N ASP A 342 -13.12 18.40 -8.03
CA ASP A 342 -13.47 19.51 -7.15
C ASP A 342 -13.58 20.80 -8.00
N GLU A 343 -14.70 20.94 -8.73
CA GLU A 343 -15.11 22.20 -9.35
C GLU A 343 -15.46 23.23 -8.25
N SER A 344 -14.45 23.84 -7.66
CA SER A 344 -14.62 25.07 -6.89
C SER A 344 -14.71 26.27 -7.84
N ASN A 345 -15.96 26.59 -8.19
CA ASN A 345 -16.35 27.80 -8.90
C ASN A 345 -16.01 29.04 -8.03
N SER A 346 -14.92 29.74 -8.35
CA SER A 346 -14.60 31.05 -7.75
C SER A 346 -15.15 32.16 -8.66
N ASP A 347 -16.35 32.62 -8.35
CA ASP A 347 -16.90 33.86 -8.88
C ASP A 347 -16.11 35.05 -8.28
N ASP A 348 -15.19 35.62 -9.06
CA ASP A 348 -14.48 36.86 -8.74
C ASP A 348 -15.34 38.05 -9.19
N GLU A 349 -16.24 38.51 -8.32
CA GLU A 349 -16.86 39.84 -8.46
C GLU A 349 -15.83 40.92 -8.11
N THR A 350 -15.22 41.47 -9.15
CA THR A 350 -14.45 42.71 -9.08
C THR A 350 -15.41 43.90 -8.97
N THR A 351 -15.80 44.25 -7.74
CA THR A 351 -16.38 45.58 -7.49
C THR A 351 -15.27 46.62 -7.46
N ASN A 352 -15.16 47.33 -8.57
CA ASN A 352 -14.43 48.57 -8.74
C ASN A 352 -15.01 49.62 -7.75
N SER A 353 -14.18 50.15 -6.85
CA SER A 353 -14.51 51.35 -6.08
C SER A 353 -13.38 52.36 -6.20
N GLU A 354 -13.67 53.36 -7.01
CA GLU A 354 -12.97 54.64 -7.14
C GLU A 354 -12.93 55.44 -5.82
N ASP A 355 -11.98 56.39 -5.77
CA ASP A 355 -11.95 57.60 -4.95
C ASP A 355 -11.67 57.50 -3.43
N ARG A 356 -10.40 57.72 -3.03
CA ARG A 356 -9.89 59.05 -2.62
C ARG A 356 -8.45 59.03 -2.10
#